data_AF-A0A915MER6-F1
#
_entry.id   AF-A0A915MER6-F1
#
_cell.length_a   1.000
_cell.length_b   1.000
_cell.length_c   1.000
_cell.angle_alpha   90.00
_cell.angle_beta   90.00
_cell.angle_gamma   90.00
#
_symmetry.space_group_name_H-M   'P 1'
#
loop_
_entity.id
_entity.type
_entity.pdbx_description
1 polymer ?
#
loop_
_entity_poly.entity_id
_entity_poly.type
_entity_poly.pdbx_seq_one_letter_code
_entity_poly.pdbx_strand_id
1 'polypeptide(L)'
;MTRFNESEILHQKVAHLLRPEELTSINLMRWLKSYNWDVDLCTEVIEEYVKNRKCLGLNDDDFYKDFYDHQEIKHYCNVFQQSRLQYDCINSLDNGIVFVEGCPKSASTTAQLIRTGQFLFAFFAWSEYLLRLILKRERETGPQSYAVCIFDMTGAGIWQYANPMGPINRLFEAGLL
;
A
#
# COMPACT_ATOMS: atom_id res chain seq x y z
N MET A 1 -0.73 20.30 22.37
CA MET A 1 -1.81 19.66 23.15
C MET A 1 -3.03 19.32 22.31
N THR A 2 -3.29 19.99 21.17
CA THR A 2 -4.39 19.65 20.25
C THR A 2 -4.27 18.23 19.71
N ARG A 3 -3.22 17.92 18.94
CA ARG A 3 -2.97 16.65 18.18
C ARG A 3 -3.27 15.30 18.86
N PHE A 4 -3.20 15.21 20.19
CA PHE A 4 -3.52 13.98 20.92
C PHE A 4 -5.04 13.77 21.04
N ASN A 5 -5.80 14.85 21.07
CA ASN A 5 -7.25 14.82 21.14
C ASN A 5 -7.87 14.28 19.84
N GLU A 6 -7.37 14.69 18.68
CA GLU A 6 -7.87 14.23 17.37
C GLU A 6 -7.67 12.73 17.17
N SER A 7 -6.55 12.16 17.65
CA SER A 7 -6.30 10.72 17.59
C SER A 7 -7.28 9.93 18.45
N GLU A 8 -7.63 10.43 19.63
CA GLU A 8 -8.60 9.78 20.51
C GLU A 8 -10.03 9.87 19.94
N ILE A 9 -10.41 11.04 19.42
CA ILE A 9 -11.71 11.22 18.76
C ILE A 9 -11.81 10.29 17.53
N LEU A 10 -10.76 10.23 16.70
CA LEU A 10 -10.74 9.33 15.55
C LEU A 10 -10.86 7.86 16.00
N HIS A 11 -10.08 7.44 17.00
CA HIS A 11 -10.16 6.08 17.55
C HIS A 11 -11.60 5.72 17.94
N GLN A 12 -12.28 6.58 18.70
CA GLN A 12 -13.67 6.35 19.12
C GLN A 12 -14.64 6.21 17.94
N LYS A 13 -14.46 7.01 16.88
CA LYS A 13 -15.30 6.95 15.68
C LYS A 13 -15.10 5.67 14.90
N VAL A 14 -13.86 5.17 14.76
CA VAL A 14 -13.54 4.07 13.83
C VAL A 14 -13.26 2.72 14.48
N ALA A 15 -13.27 2.63 15.82
CA ALA A 15 -12.98 1.39 16.56
C ALA A 15 -13.86 0.20 16.16
N HIS A 16 -15.09 0.45 15.71
CA HIS A 16 -16.02 -0.57 15.26
C HIS A 16 -15.83 -1.00 13.80
N LEU A 17 -15.01 -0.29 13.03
CA LEU A 17 -14.77 -0.51 11.60
C LEU A 17 -13.44 -1.24 11.34
N LEU A 18 -12.40 -0.88 12.11
CA LEU A 18 -11.04 -1.38 11.93
C LEU A 18 -10.75 -2.61 12.78
N ARG A 19 -9.76 -3.40 12.37
CA ARG A 19 -9.28 -4.53 13.17
C ARG A 19 -8.47 -4.03 14.37
N PRO A 20 -8.39 -4.79 15.48
CA PRO A 20 -7.63 -4.37 16.67
C PRO A 20 -6.18 -3.98 16.38
N GLU A 21 -5.52 -4.68 15.46
CA GLU A 21 -4.15 -4.40 15.04
C GLU A 21 -3.97 -3.08 14.27
N GLU A 22 -5.05 -2.51 13.73
CA GLU A 22 -5.05 -1.27 12.97
C GLU A 22 -5.35 -0.05 13.84
N LEU A 23 -5.85 -0.26 15.06
CA LEU A 23 -6.26 0.79 16.01
C LEU A 23 -5.09 1.35 16.82
N THR A 24 -3.84 1.11 16.40
CA THR A 24 -2.68 1.67 17.08
C THR A 24 -2.62 3.18 16.91
N SER A 25 -2.12 3.90 17.93
CA SER A 25 -1.95 5.35 17.84
C SER A 25 -1.05 5.75 16.66
N ILE A 26 -0.04 4.93 16.34
CA ILE A 26 0.84 5.17 15.19
C ILE A 26 0.05 5.11 13.88
N ASN A 27 -0.80 4.10 13.72
CA ASN A 27 -1.59 3.94 12.50
C ASN A 27 -2.68 5.00 12.34
N LEU A 28 -3.40 5.34 13.41
CA LEU A 28 -4.39 6.43 13.39
C LEU A 28 -3.75 7.78 13.07
N MET A 29 -2.53 8.01 13.55
CA MET A 29 -1.75 9.20 13.20
C MET A 29 -1.36 9.24 11.71
N ARG A 30 -1.27 8.10 11.01
CA ARG A 30 -1.08 8.10 9.55
C ARG A 30 -2.29 8.70 8.85
N TRP A 31 -3.50 8.24 9.20
CA TRP A 31 -4.75 8.76 8.66
C TRP A 31 -4.85 10.27 8.90
N LEU A 32 -4.68 10.71 10.14
CA LEU A 32 -4.74 12.14 10.48
C LEU A 32 -3.72 12.97 9.69
N LYS A 33 -2.46 12.51 9.59
CA LYS A 33 -1.45 13.24 8.80
C LYS A 33 -1.83 13.33 7.32
N SER A 34 -2.37 12.27 6.73
CA SER A 34 -2.75 12.23 5.32
C SER A 34 -3.93 13.16 4.98
N TYR A 35 -4.82 13.41 5.95
CA TYR A 35 -6.02 14.22 5.75
C TYR A 35 -6.00 15.52 6.55
N ASN A 36 -4.82 16.12 6.71
CA ASN A 36 -4.64 17.44 7.36
C ASN A 36 -5.28 17.57 8.74
N TRP A 37 -5.31 16.47 9.50
CA TRP A 37 -5.91 16.36 10.84
C TRP A 37 -7.43 16.56 10.86
N ASP A 38 -8.09 16.43 9.71
CA ASP A 38 -9.54 16.42 9.60
C ASP A 38 -10.08 15.04 10.01
N VAL A 39 -10.62 14.96 11.22
CA VAL A 39 -11.15 13.73 11.82
C VAL A 39 -12.38 13.21 11.07
N ASP A 40 -13.23 14.11 10.57
CA ASP A 40 -14.46 13.73 9.89
C ASP A 40 -14.12 13.14 8.52
N LEU A 41 -13.23 13.80 7.77
CA LEU A 41 -12.73 13.26 6.50
C LEU A 41 -11.99 11.93 6.69
N CYS A 42 -11.17 11.80 7.74
CA CYS A 42 -10.53 10.51 8.05
C CYS A 42 -11.55 9.40 8.27
N THR A 43 -12.65 9.70 8.99
CA THR A 43 -13.71 8.73 9.28
C THR A 43 -14.38 8.28 7.98
N GLU A 44 -14.77 9.22 7.11
CA GLU A 44 -15.38 8.92 5.81
C GLU A 44 -14.47 8.06 4.92
N VAL A 45 -13.18 8.40 4.83
CA VAL A 45 -12.24 7.62 4.02
C VAL A 45 -11.99 6.24 4.61
N ILE A 46 -11.92 6.10 5.94
CA ILE A 46 -11.78 4.80 6.60
C ILE A 46 -13.01 3.91 6.33
N GLU A 47 -14.21 4.47 6.36
CA GLU A 47 -15.43 3.74 5.99
C GLU A 47 -15.37 3.22 4.56
N GLU A 48 -14.96 4.05 3.60
CA GLU A 48 -14.80 3.65 2.20
C GLU A 48 -13.68 2.61 2.03
N TYR A 49 -12.57 2.77 2.74
CA TYR A 49 -11.49 1.78 2.79
C TYR A 49 -11.99 0.40 3.25
N VAL A 50 -12.75 0.34 4.35
CA VAL A 50 -13.30 -0.91 4.88
C VAL A 50 -14.34 -1.53 3.93
N LYS A 51 -15.17 -0.70 3.27
CA LYS A 51 -16.08 -1.16 2.22
C LYS A 51 -15.31 -1.79 1.06
N ASN A 52 -14.28 -1.13 0.56
CA ASN A 52 -13.44 -1.64 -0.53
C ASN A 52 -12.74 -2.94 -0.15
N ARG A 53 -12.13 -3.02 1.03
CA ARG A 53 -11.49 -4.23 1.55
C ARG A 53 -12.46 -5.40 1.60
N LYS A 54 -13.71 -5.15 2.05
CA LYS A 54 -14.78 -6.15 2.07
C LYS A 54 -15.22 -6.57 0.66
N CYS A 55 -15.46 -5.62 -0.24
CA CYS A 55 -15.89 -5.90 -1.62
C CYS A 55 -14.86 -6.73 -2.40
N LEU A 56 -13.57 -6.53 -2.13
CA LEU A 56 -12.49 -7.29 -2.74
C LEU A 56 -12.21 -8.63 -2.04
N GLY A 57 -12.92 -8.97 -0.96
CA GLY A 57 -12.69 -10.21 -0.20
C GLY A 57 -11.38 -10.22 0.59
N LEU A 58 -10.78 -9.06 0.85
CA LEU A 58 -9.48 -8.89 1.50
C LEU A 58 -9.55 -8.81 3.04
N ASN A 59 -10.73 -9.05 3.62
CA ASN A 59 -10.91 -9.15 5.07
C ASN A 59 -10.47 -10.50 5.65
N ASP A 60 -10.30 -11.52 4.81
CA ASP A 60 -9.93 -12.86 5.26
C ASP A 60 -8.44 -12.93 5.58
N ASP A 61 -8.09 -13.30 6.81
CA ASP A 61 -6.70 -13.49 7.22
C ASP A 61 -6.04 -14.69 6.55
N ASP A 62 -6.81 -15.71 6.17
CA ASP A 62 -6.29 -16.91 5.52
C ASP A 62 -5.78 -16.58 4.10
N PHE A 63 -6.36 -15.59 3.43
CA PHE A 63 -5.88 -15.11 2.13
C PHE A 63 -4.38 -14.75 2.17
N TYR A 64 -3.89 -14.20 3.28
CA TYR A 64 -2.52 -13.70 3.38
C TYR A 64 -1.49 -14.76 3.78
N LYS A 65 -1.91 -15.95 4.23
CA LYS A 65 -0.99 -17.04 4.60
C LYS A 65 -0.22 -17.57 3.39
N ASP A 66 -0.94 -17.72 2.29
CA ASP A 66 -0.42 -18.20 1.01
C ASP A 66 -0.48 -17.08 -0.05
N PHE A 67 -0.19 -15.83 0.36
CA PHE A 67 -0.38 -14.62 -0.45
C PHE A 67 0.19 -14.73 -1.87
N TYR A 68 1.42 -15.24 -2.00
CA TYR A 68 2.10 -15.40 -3.28
C TYR A 68 1.64 -16.60 -4.09
N ASP A 69 0.72 -17.41 -3.57
CA ASP A 69 0.17 -18.57 -4.26
C ASP A 69 -1.12 -18.32 -5.03
N HIS A 70 -1.83 -17.23 -4.71
CA HIS A 70 -3.01 -16.77 -5.45
C HIS A 70 -2.68 -16.41 -6.89
N GLN A 71 -3.55 -16.81 -7.83
CA GLN A 71 -3.28 -16.67 -9.26
C GLN A 71 -3.17 -15.22 -9.69
N GLU A 72 -4.00 -14.33 -9.13
CA GLU A 72 -4.00 -12.90 -9.40
C GLU A 72 -2.70 -12.25 -8.95
N ILE A 73 -2.18 -12.64 -7.78
CA ILE A 73 -0.91 -12.14 -7.24
C ILE A 73 0.26 -12.66 -8.07
N LYS A 74 0.27 -13.96 -8.42
CA LYS A 74 1.27 -14.54 -9.32
C LYS A 74 1.31 -13.81 -10.66
N HIS A 75 0.15 -13.57 -11.25
CA HIS A 75 0.04 -12.86 -12.52
C HIS A 75 0.56 -11.43 -12.40
N TYR A 76 0.16 -10.71 -11.34
CA TYR A 76 0.66 -9.35 -11.06
C TYR A 76 2.18 -9.32 -10.94
N CYS A 77 2.79 -10.20 -10.15
CA CYS A 77 4.25 -10.27 -9.98
C CYS A 77 5.01 -10.68 -11.25
N ASN A 78 4.35 -11.38 -12.18
CA ASN A 78 4.94 -11.68 -13.49
C ASN A 78 4.95 -10.45 -14.41
N VAL A 79 3.95 -9.57 -14.27
CA VAL A 79 3.81 -8.35 -15.07
C VAL A 79 4.65 -7.21 -14.50
N PHE A 80 4.60 -7.01 -13.19
CA PHE A 80 5.35 -6.01 -12.45
C PHE A 80 6.49 -6.73 -11.73
N GLN A 81 7.72 -6.52 -12.21
CA GLN A 81 8.91 -7.18 -11.66
C GLN A 81 9.17 -6.65 -10.25
N GLN A 82 8.70 -7.34 -9.23
CA GLN A 82 8.83 -6.90 -7.86
C GLN A 82 9.41 -8.01 -6.99
N SER A 83 10.30 -7.66 -6.07
CA SER A 83 10.74 -8.59 -5.04
C SER A 83 9.57 -8.95 -4.14
N ARG A 84 9.55 -10.19 -3.63
CA ARG A 84 8.61 -10.55 -2.57
C ARG A 84 8.85 -9.68 -1.33
N LEU A 85 7.76 -9.25 -0.70
CA LEU A 85 7.77 -8.66 0.64
C LEU A 85 8.26 -9.72 1.62
N GLN A 86 9.31 -9.38 2.34
CA GLN A 86 9.88 -10.23 3.38
C GLN A 86 9.91 -9.44 4.67
N TYR A 87 9.40 -10.04 5.74
CA TYR A 87 9.36 -9.42 7.06
C TYR A 87 10.75 -9.03 7.58
N ASP A 88 11.77 -9.81 7.20
CA ASP A 88 13.14 -9.65 7.68
C ASP A 88 14.01 -8.75 6.78
N CYS A 89 13.49 -8.30 5.63
CA CYS A 89 14.20 -7.37 4.76
C CYS A 89 13.99 -5.94 5.25
N ILE A 90 14.84 -5.50 6.17
CA ILE A 90 14.65 -4.26 6.93
C ILE A 90 15.85 -3.33 6.76
N ASN A 91 15.56 -2.04 6.61
CA ASN A 91 16.56 -1.00 6.82
C ASN A 91 16.78 -0.77 8.33
N SER A 92 17.95 -1.18 8.82
CA SER A 92 18.30 -1.08 10.25
C SER A 92 18.40 0.37 10.76
N LEU A 93 18.52 1.35 9.88
CA LEU A 93 18.63 2.76 10.27
C LEU A 93 17.31 3.35 10.74
N ASP A 94 16.19 2.89 10.18
CA ASP A 94 14.92 3.61 10.28
C ASP A 94 13.69 2.70 10.38
N ASN A 95 13.90 1.40 10.59
CA ASN A 95 12.85 0.41 10.81
C ASN A 95 11.95 0.15 9.58
N GLY A 96 12.34 0.60 8.39
CA GLY A 96 11.58 0.41 7.15
C GLY A 96 11.69 -1.01 6.58
N ILE A 97 10.59 -1.56 6.08
CA ILE A 97 10.54 -2.80 5.30
C ILE A 97 10.93 -2.48 3.86
N VAL A 98 12.00 -3.11 3.36
CA VAL A 98 12.57 -2.83 2.04
C VAL A 98 12.04 -3.82 1.02
N PHE A 99 11.67 -3.32 -0.15
CA PHE A 99 11.42 -4.13 -1.34
C PHE A 99 11.91 -3.40 -2.59
N VAL A 100 12.13 -4.17 -3.65
CA VAL A 100 12.59 -3.67 -4.94
C VAL A 100 11.47 -3.83 -5.95
N GLU A 101 11.24 -2.78 -6.74
CA GLU A 101 10.35 -2.81 -7.89
C GLU A 101 11.13 -2.41 -9.14
N GLY A 102 11.05 -3.20 -10.19
CA GLY A 102 11.71 -2.97 -11.46
C GLY A 102 10.80 -2.24 -12.45
N CYS A 103 11.41 -1.41 -13.29
CA CYS A 103 10.70 -0.75 -14.37
C CYS A 103 10.06 -1.79 -15.31
N PRO A 104 8.76 -1.66 -15.63
CA PRO A 104 8.14 -2.50 -16.64
C PRO A 104 8.86 -2.32 -17.98
N LYS A 105 9.11 -3.42 -18.70
CA LYS A 105 9.82 -3.39 -20.00
C LYS A 105 9.17 -2.42 -21.02
N SER A 106 7.85 -2.24 -20.94
CA SER A 106 7.08 -1.30 -21.76
C SER A 106 5.69 -1.10 -21.17
N ALA A 107 5.28 0.16 -20.97
CA ALA A 107 3.94 0.51 -20.47
C ALA A 107 2.81 -0.01 -21.39
N SER A 108 3.00 0.02 -22.72
CA SER A 108 2.01 -0.49 -23.67
C SER A 108 1.87 -2.01 -23.62
N THR A 109 2.97 -2.72 -23.38
CA THR A 109 2.96 -4.17 -23.20
C THR A 109 2.30 -4.54 -21.87
N THR A 110 2.65 -3.85 -20.79
CA THR A 110 2.04 -4.03 -19.46
C THR A 110 0.51 -3.85 -19.51
N ALA A 111 0.02 -2.80 -20.18
CA ALA A 111 -1.42 -2.54 -20.31
C ALA A 111 -2.17 -3.63 -21.10
N GLN A 112 -1.49 -4.40 -21.95
CA GLN A 112 -2.08 -5.54 -22.66
C GLN A 112 -2.05 -6.83 -21.83
N LEU A 113 -1.15 -6.93 -20.85
CA LEU A 113 -0.92 -8.15 -20.07
C LEU A 113 -1.82 -8.28 -18.85
N ILE A 114 -2.38 -7.18 -18.33
CA ILE A 114 -3.23 -7.20 -17.13
C ILE A 114 -4.47 -6.32 -17.32
N ARG A 115 -5.65 -6.86 -16.99
CA ARG A 115 -6.89 -6.07 -16.99
C ARG A 115 -6.89 -5.12 -15.80
N THR A 116 -7.48 -3.94 -15.96
CA THR A 116 -7.57 -2.92 -14.90
C THR A 116 -8.12 -3.48 -13.59
N GLY A 117 -9.20 -4.28 -13.63
CA GLY A 117 -9.76 -4.89 -12.42
C GLY A 117 -8.80 -5.85 -11.70
N GLN A 118 -8.02 -6.63 -12.47
CA GLN A 118 -7.01 -7.54 -11.89
C GLN A 118 -5.83 -6.76 -11.31
N PHE A 119 -5.41 -5.71 -12.00
CA PHE A 119 -4.38 -4.79 -11.52
C PHE A 119 -4.81 -4.14 -10.20
N LEU A 120 -6.00 -3.55 -10.15
CA LEU A 120 -6.52 -2.89 -8.95
C LEU A 120 -6.66 -3.89 -7.80
N PHE A 121 -7.25 -5.07 -8.04
CA PHE A 121 -7.34 -6.11 -7.02
C PHE A 121 -5.97 -6.46 -6.45
N ALA A 122 -5.00 -6.79 -7.30
CA ALA A 122 -3.68 -7.21 -6.87
C ALA A 122 -2.92 -6.08 -6.15
N PHE A 123 -3.06 -4.84 -6.63
CA PHE A 123 -2.48 -3.66 -5.98
C PHE A 123 -3.04 -3.48 -4.57
N PHE A 124 -4.36 -3.48 -4.40
CA PHE A 124 -5.00 -3.38 -3.08
C PHE A 124 -4.60 -4.53 -2.16
N ALA A 125 -4.59 -5.77 -2.67
CA ALA A 125 -4.18 -6.94 -1.92
C ALA A 125 -2.72 -6.83 -1.42
N TRP A 126 -1.84 -6.29 -2.27
CA TRP A 126 -0.44 -6.08 -1.95
C TRP A 126 -0.24 -4.96 -0.93
N SER A 127 -0.95 -3.84 -1.06
CA SER A 127 -0.96 -2.76 -0.06
C SER A 127 -1.44 -3.25 1.30
N GLU A 128 -2.50 -4.07 1.34
CA GLU A 128 -2.99 -4.69 2.58
C GLU A 128 -1.94 -5.62 3.20
N TYR A 129 -1.28 -6.44 2.38
CA TYR A 129 -0.26 -7.35 2.87
C TYR A 129 0.95 -6.60 3.44
N LEU A 130 1.39 -5.54 2.76
CA LEU A 130 2.44 -4.66 3.25
C LEU A 130 2.04 -3.97 4.57
N LEU A 131 0.81 -3.44 4.67
CA LEU A 131 0.33 -2.81 5.90
C LEU A 131 0.33 -3.82 7.07
N ARG A 132 -0.10 -5.06 6.84
CA ARG A 132 -0.04 -6.13 7.86
C ARG A 132 1.40 -6.36 8.35
N LEU A 133 2.38 -6.38 7.45
CA LEU A 133 3.80 -6.53 7.83
C LEU A 133 4.31 -5.32 8.63
N ILE A 134 3.95 -4.11 8.21
CA ILE A 134 4.28 -2.87 8.93
C ILE A 134 3.70 -2.92 10.35
N LEU A 135 2.40 -3.17 10.50
CA LEU A 135 1.73 -3.20 11.81
C LEU A 135 2.29 -4.31 12.72
N LYS A 136 2.63 -5.48 12.14
CA LYS A 136 3.33 -6.54 12.86
C LYS A 136 4.67 -6.04 13.42
N ARG A 137 5.46 -5.36 12.57
CA ARG A 137 6.77 -4.83 12.95
C ARG A 137 6.68 -3.76 14.03
N GLU A 138 5.72 -2.86 13.94
CA GLU A 138 5.50 -1.83 14.95
C GLU A 138 5.15 -2.44 16.31
N ARG A 139 4.33 -3.50 16.30
CA ARG A 139 4.01 -4.25 17.53
C ARG A 139 5.23 -4.91 18.17
N GLU A 140 6.10 -5.49 17.36
CA GLU A 140 7.29 -6.22 17.84
C GLU A 140 8.44 -5.29 18.25
N THR A 141 8.59 -4.15 17.57
CA THR A 141 9.74 -3.25 17.77
C THR A 141 9.42 -2.06 18.65
N GLY A 142 8.19 -1.53 18.60
CA GLY A 142 7.75 -0.31 19.29
C GLY A 142 7.73 0.95 18.40
N PRO A 143 8.84 1.34 17.73
CA PRO A 143 8.87 2.47 16.82
C PRO A 143 7.99 2.32 15.58
N GLN A 144 7.68 3.46 14.96
CA GLN A 144 6.99 3.51 13.67
C GLN A 144 7.80 2.75 12.59
N SER A 145 7.10 2.05 11.69
CA SER A 145 7.65 1.41 10.50
C SER A 145 6.95 1.93 9.24
N TYR A 146 7.48 1.57 8.06
CA TYR A 146 7.00 2.00 6.75
C TYR A 146 7.62 1.12 5.66
N ALA A 147 7.18 1.32 4.42
CA ALA A 147 7.77 0.70 3.25
C ALA A 147 8.89 1.57 2.66
N VAL A 148 9.97 0.93 2.24
CA VAL A 148 11.02 1.52 1.41
C VAL A 148 10.99 0.80 0.06
N CYS A 149 10.45 1.46 -0.95
CA CYS A 149 10.50 0.96 -2.32
C CYS A 149 11.80 1.44 -2.99
N ILE A 150 12.62 0.50 -3.42
CA ILE A 150 13.76 0.77 -4.31
C ILE A 150 13.29 0.53 -5.73
N PHE A 151 13.18 1.61 -6.51
CA PHE A 151 12.77 1.49 -7.91
C PHE A 151 13.99 1.29 -8.82
N ASP A 152 14.16 0.08 -9.35
CA ASP A 152 15.21 -0.26 -10.30
C ASP A 152 14.83 0.23 -11.70
N MET A 153 15.43 1.34 -12.10
CA MET A 153 15.27 1.95 -13.42
C MET A 153 16.15 1.31 -14.50
N THR A 154 16.84 0.20 -14.23
CA THR A 154 17.67 -0.45 -15.23
C THR A 154 16.83 -0.86 -16.44
N GLY A 155 17.17 -0.33 -17.61
CA GLY A 155 16.43 -0.57 -18.85
C GLY A 155 15.22 0.36 -19.08
N ALA A 156 14.94 1.29 -18.16
CA ALA A 156 13.96 2.35 -18.39
C ALA A 156 14.42 3.27 -19.53
N GLY A 157 13.64 3.35 -20.60
CA GLY A 157 13.90 4.30 -21.67
C GLY A 157 13.60 5.71 -21.19
N ILE A 158 14.63 6.54 -20.94
CA ILE A 158 14.47 7.93 -20.47
C ILE A 158 13.54 8.77 -21.37
N TRP A 159 13.46 8.40 -22.65
CA TRP A 159 12.55 8.99 -23.64
C TRP A 159 11.06 8.79 -23.34
N GLN A 160 10.68 7.74 -22.60
CA GLN A 160 9.30 7.50 -22.17
C GLN A 160 8.86 8.51 -21.10
N TYR A 161 9.80 9.08 -20.36
CA TYR A 161 9.59 10.13 -19.35
C TYR A 161 9.77 11.54 -19.92
N ALA A 162 10.52 11.69 -21.02
CA ALA A 162 10.76 12.97 -21.68
C ALA A 162 9.53 13.53 -22.41
N ASN A 163 8.52 12.70 -22.71
CA ASN A 163 7.25 13.16 -23.28
C ASN A 163 6.26 13.48 -22.15
N PRO A 164 5.90 14.76 -21.91
CA PRO A 164 4.93 15.13 -20.87
C PRO A 164 3.57 14.46 -21.06
N MET A 165 3.19 14.16 -22.31
CA MET A 165 1.93 13.48 -22.64
C MET A 165 2.06 11.95 -22.68
N GLY A 166 3.23 11.41 -22.30
CA GLY A 166 3.54 10.00 -22.30
C GLY A 166 2.71 9.20 -21.29
N PRO A 167 2.47 7.90 -21.52
CA PRO A 167 1.61 7.07 -20.66
C PRO A 167 2.05 7.05 -19.18
N ILE A 168 3.36 7.11 -18.91
CA ILE A 168 3.91 7.11 -17.56
C ILE A 168 3.62 8.45 -16.84
N ASN A 169 3.80 9.59 -17.51
CA ASN A 169 3.51 10.89 -16.93
C ASN A 169 2.01 11.08 -16.63
N ARG A 170 1.12 10.46 -17.43
CA ARG A 170 -0.31 10.42 -17.12
C ARG A 170 -0.66 9.56 -15.90
N LEU A 171 0.10 8.49 -15.65
CA LEU A 171 -0.07 7.68 -14.43
C LEU A 171 0.37 8.46 -13.18
N PHE A 172 1.46 9.23 -13.27
CA PHE A 172 1.89 10.16 -12.22
C PHE A 172 0.89 11.30 -12.00
N GLU A 173 0.39 11.93 -13.08
CA GLU A 173 -0.64 12.98 -12.98
C GLU A 173 -1.97 12.47 -12.38
N ALA A 174 -2.30 11.19 -12.59
CA ALA A 174 -3.46 10.54 -12.01
C ALA A 174 -3.26 10.10 -10.55
N GLY A 175 -2.06 10.29 -9.97
CA GLY A 175 -1.73 9.90 -8.60
C GLY A 175 -1.71 8.39 -8.36
N LEU A 176 -1.43 7.60 -9.40
CA LEU A 176 -1.44 6.13 -9.35
C LEU A 176 -0.04 5.53 -9.14
N LEU A 177 1.00 6.37 -9.06
CA LEU A 177 2.39 6.05 -8.71
C LEU A 177 2.96 7.12 -7.78
#